data_AF-A0A9W9RZ51-F1
#
_entry.id   AF-A0A9W9RZ51-F1
#
_cell.length_a   1.000
_cell.length_b   1.000
_cell.length_c   1.000
_cell.angle_alpha   90.00
_cell.angle_beta   90.00
_cell.angle_gamma   90.00
#
_symmetry.space_group_name_H-M   'P 1'
#
loop_
_entity.id
_entity.type
_entity.pdbx_description
1 polymer ?
#
loop_
_entity_poly.entity_id
_entity_poly.type
_entity_poly.pdbx_seq_one_letter_code
_entity_poly.pdbx_strand_id
1 'polypeptide(L)'
;MSRHAERYPTPLVGYRHLQFLKRARSLELPFNGSLEFLNEWTYFTDNPERDFGQLTTTGPYAGTLSAFTTGLRFRTRYSDLLQKKNSIRFWASDSERVIESARYFASGLFGLDWESRGKAELEVIPETFERGADTLTPGDTCQKYLEDTVDGHDNGDTMLKRYQEVYAPAIAARLISENPALGSLLNTEVYAMQEMCGFETMARGSSPWCDVFTEEDWRHFEYARDIKHYYGSGPGNPYAGAMGWLWLNATATLLQAGPDAGPMFLSL
;
A
#
# COMPACT_ATOMS: atom_id res chain seq x y z
N MET A 1 4.15 -11.42 -10.55
CA MET A 1 3.23 -10.79 -9.59
C MET A 1 3.97 -9.66 -8.90
N SER A 2 3.41 -8.46 -8.94
CA SER A 2 3.87 -7.30 -8.19
C SER A 2 2.69 -6.68 -7.48
N ARG A 3 2.95 -5.91 -6.42
CA ARG A 3 2.00 -4.92 -5.91
C ARG A 3 2.12 -3.64 -6.75
N HIS A 4 1.16 -2.73 -6.61
CA HIS A 4 1.39 -1.31 -6.88
C HIS A 4 2.61 -0.77 -6.08
N ALA A 5 3.27 0.25 -6.63
CA ALA A 5 4.39 0.93 -5.99
C ALA A 5 3.95 1.89 -4.86
N GLU A 6 4.90 2.65 -4.32
CA GLU A 6 4.71 3.61 -3.24
C GLU A 6 3.62 4.63 -3.58
N ARG A 7 2.77 4.93 -2.60
CA ARG A 7 1.56 5.75 -2.80
C ARG A 7 1.28 6.65 -1.61
N TYR A 8 0.49 7.68 -1.86
CA TYR A 8 -0.17 8.45 -0.82
C TYR A 8 -1.17 7.57 -0.03
N PRO A 9 -1.58 7.98 1.19
CA PRO A 9 -2.59 7.24 1.97
C PRO A 9 -3.90 7.11 1.19
N THR A 10 -4.69 6.08 1.51
CA THR A 10 -6.06 6.01 0.98
C THR A 10 -6.88 7.18 1.52
N PRO A 11 -7.98 7.58 0.86
CA PRO A 11 -8.80 8.69 1.34
C PRO A 11 -9.18 8.56 2.82
N LEU A 12 -9.65 7.39 3.27
CA LEU A 12 -10.00 7.13 4.67
C LEU A 12 -8.84 7.40 5.65
N VAL A 13 -7.64 6.90 5.32
CA VAL A 13 -6.44 7.06 6.16
C VAL A 13 -5.96 8.52 6.14
N GLY A 14 -5.88 9.11 4.95
CA GLY A 14 -5.44 10.49 4.78
C GLY A 14 -6.36 11.49 5.47
N TYR A 15 -7.68 11.31 5.39
CA TYR A 15 -8.63 12.16 6.12
C TYR A 15 -8.52 12.01 7.64
N ARG A 16 -8.18 10.82 8.15
CA ARG A 16 -7.89 10.64 9.58
C ARG A 16 -6.67 11.45 10.01
N HIS A 17 -5.60 11.48 9.19
CA HIS A 17 -4.44 12.33 9.46
C HIS A 17 -4.85 13.81 9.53
N LEU A 18 -5.59 14.27 8.53
CA LEU A 18 -6.04 15.66 8.43
C LEU A 18 -6.98 16.05 9.58
N GLN A 19 -7.84 15.14 10.05
CA GLN A 19 -8.71 15.37 11.20
C GLN A 19 -7.90 15.60 12.49
N PHE A 20 -6.90 14.75 12.76
CA PHE A 20 -6.00 14.95 13.90
C PHE A 20 -5.27 16.30 13.80
N LEU A 21 -4.66 16.60 12.64
CA LEU A 21 -3.93 17.85 12.42
C LEU A 21 -4.82 19.08 12.58
N LYS A 22 -6.06 19.03 12.09
CA LYS A 22 -7.05 20.09 12.25
C LYS A 22 -7.37 20.32 13.72
N ARG A 23 -7.65 19.24 14.48
CA ARG A 23 -7.91 19.30 15.92
C ARG A 23 -6.73 19.89 16.68
N ALA A 24 -5.53 19.41 16.39
CA ALA A 24 -4.30 19.84 17.04
C ALA A 24 -4.03 21.34 16.77
N ARG A 25 -4.15 21.78 15.52
CA ARG A 25 -3.92 23.18 15.13
C ARG A 25 -4.98 24.16 15.64
N SER A 26 -6.23 23.71 15.83
CA SER A 26 -7.29 24.57 16.39
C SER A 26 -7.05 25.00 17.84
N LEU A 27 -6.05 24.44 18.52
CA LEU A 27 -5.65 24.87 19.85
C LEU A 27 -4.91 26.22 19.83
N GLU A 28 -4.36 26.63 18.68
CA GLU A 28 -3.60 27.89 18.52
C GLU A 28 -2.45 28.05 19.54
N LEU A 29 -1.85 26.92 19.95
CA LEU A 29 -0.73 26.86 20.87
C LEU A 29 0.46 26.17 20.20
N PRO A 30 1.70 26.57 20.54
CA PRO A 30 2.89 25.88 20.02
C PRO A 30 2.99 24.45 20.58
N PHE A 31 3.39 23.53 19.72
CA PHE A 31 3.76 22.17 20.10
C PHE A 31 5.16 22.14 20.71
N ASN A 32 5.38 21.22 21.64
CA ASN A 32 6.64 21.05 22.36
C ASN A 32 7.15 19.61 22.26
N GLY A 33 8.43 19.42 22.58
CA GLY A 33 9.06 18.11 22.68
C GLY A 33 8.98 17.36 21.36
N SER A 34 8.51 16.12 21.39
CA SER A 34 8.44 15.24 20.21
C SER A 34 7.61 15.84 19.07
N LEU A 35 6.65 16.71 19.38
CA LEU A 35 5.75 17.31 18.38
C LEU A 35 6.16 18.74 17.98
N GLU A 36 7.27 19.28 18.46
CA GLU A 36 7.70 20.67 18.20
C GLU A 36 7.82 21.00 16.71
N PHE A 37 8.25 20.03 15.89
CA PHE A 37 8.34 20.19 14.43
C PHE A 37 7.00 20.56 13.78
N LEU A 38 5.85 20.25 14.40
CA LEU A 38 4.52 20.58 13.88
C LEU A 38 4.25 22.07 13.77
N ASN A 39 5.02 22.91 14.47
CA ASN A 39 4.92 24.36 14.39
C ASN A 39 5.25 24.90 12.99
N GLU A 40 6.14 24.23 12.26
CA GLU A 40 6.58 24.64 10.91
C GLU A 40 6.23 23.61 9.82
N TRP A 41 5.79 22.41 10.24
CA TRP A 41 5.52 21.32 9.31
C TRP A 41 4.21 21.48 8.53
N THR A 42 4.27 21.18 7.24
CA THR A 42 3.10 21.09 6.35
C THR A 42 2.85 19.65 5.93
N TYR A 43 1.58 19.34 5.64
CA TYR A 43 1.19 18.02 5.15
C TYR A 43 1.90 17.69 3.83
N PHE A 44 2.20 16.42 3.58
CA PHE A 44 3.04 15.97 2.46
C PHE A 44 2.36 15.97 1.09
N THR A 45 1.16 16.55 0.97
CA THR A 45 0.48 16.85 -0.30
C THR A 45 -0.40 18.11 -0.14
N ASP A 46 -0.40 18.95 -1.17
CA ASP A 46 -1.24 20.15 -1.26
C ASP A 46 -2.63 19.87 -1.83
N ASN A 47 -2.82 18.73 -2.50
CA ASN A 47 -4.10 18.36 -3.14
C ASN A 47 -4.57 16.97 -2.69
N PRO A 48 -4.98 16.80 -1.41
CA PRO A 48 -5.40 15.51 -0.86
C PRO A 48 -6.45 14.76 -1.69
N GLU A 49 -7.43 15.49 -2.24
CA GLU A 49 -8.52 14.91 -3.06
C GLU A 49 -8.00 14.24 -4.34
N ARG A 50 -6.95 14.80 -4.93
CA ARG A 50 -6.31 14.26 -6.13
C ARG A 50 -5.30 13.18 -5.80
N ASP A 51 -4.50 13.39 -4.75
CA ASP A 51 -3.31 12.59 -4.49
C ASP A 51 -3.61 11.33 -3.67
N PHE A 52 -4.63 11.35 -2.79
CA PHE A 52 -4.95 10.18 -1.95
C PHE A 52 -5.29 8.94 -2.78
N GLY A 53 -4.64 7.83 -2.44
CA GLY A 53 -4.73 6.55 -3.15
C GLY A 53 -3.80 6.42 -4.35
N GLN A 54 -3.24 7.52 -4.86
CA GLN A 54 -2.39 7.53 -6.06
C GLN A 54 -0.90 7.33 -5.73
N LEU A 55 -0.13 6.93 -6.74
CA LEU A 55 1.32 6.78 -6.60
C LEU A 55 1.97 8.10 -6.21
N THR A 56 3.01 8.03 -5.37
CA THR A 56 3.86 9.20 -5.13
C THR A 56 4.65 9.51 -6.40
N THR A 57 4.72 10.79 -6.77
CA THR A 57 5.40 11.28 -7.97
C THR A 57 6.67 12.07 -7.66
N THR A 58 6.95 12.29 -6.38
CA THR A 58 8.07 13.08 -5.86
C THR A 58 8.84 12.31 -4.79
N GLY A 59 10.07 12.76 -4.52
CA GLY A 59 10.95 12.14 -3.54
C GLY A 59 11.76 10.97 -4.10
N PRO A 60 12.81 10.53 -3.38
CA PRO A 60 13.68 9.43 -3.82
C PRO A 60 12.97 8.07 -3.82
N TYR A 61 11.84 7.96 -3.12
CA TYR A 61 11.01 6.75 -3.04
C TYR A 61 9.67 6.91 -3.78
N ALA A 62 9.59 7.81 -4.76
CA ALA A 62 8.40 7.99 -5.58
C ALA A 62 7.96 6.66 -6.21
N GLY A 63 6.69 6.30 -6.10
CA GLY A 63 6.15 5.07 -6.66
C GLY A 63 6.29 4.99 -8.18
N THR A 64 6.17 6.12 -8.88
CA THR A 64 6.43 6.19 -10.32
C THR A 64 7.89 5.83 -10.67
N LEU A 65 8.84 6.34 -9.89
CA LEU A 65 10.27 6.04 -10.03
C LEU A 65 10.57 4.58 -9.69
N SER A 66 9.99 4.07 -8.61
CA SER A 66 10.16 2.69 -8.14
C SER A 66 9.64 1.68 -9.17
N ALA A 67 8.43 1.89 -9.69
CA ALA A 67 7.85 1.05 -10.74
C ALA A 67 8.70 1.06 -12.03
N PHE A 68 9.11 2.24 -12.50
CA PHE A 68 9.96 2.38 -13.69
C PHE A 68 11.32 1.70 -13.52
N THR A 69 11.99 1.96 -12.40
CA THR A 69 13.31 1.39 -12.09
C THR A 69 13.22 -0.13 -11.94
N THR A 70 12.12 -0.64 -11.38
CA THR A 70 11.86 -2.08 -11.30
C THR A 70 11.76 -2.70 -12.69
N GLY A 71 11.07 -2.05 -13.64
CA GLY A 71 11.03 -2.48 -15.04
C GLY A 71 12.41 -2.54 -15.69
N LEU A 72 13.24 -1.51 -15.47
CA LEU A 72 14.61 -1.48 -15.99
C LEU A 72 15.48 -2.59 -15.40
N ARG A 73 15.44 -2.79 -14.08
CA ARG A 73 16.15 -3.89 -13.40
C ARG A 73 15.70 -5.25 -13.94
N PHE A 74 14.40 -5.41 -14.17
CA PHE A 74 13.82 -6.62 -14.73
C PHE A 74 14.35 -6.88 -16.15
N ARG A 75 14.40 -5.85 -17.00
CA ARG A 75 14.96 -5.93 -18.36
C ARG A 75 16.41 -6.39 -18.36
N THR A 76 17.24 -5.82 -17.48
CA THR A 76 18.65 -6.19 -17.36
C THR A 76 18.82 -7.62 -16.88
N ARG A 77 17.98 -8.06 -15.93
CA ARG A 77 18.08 -9.41 -15.35
C ARG A 77 17.59 -10.51 -16.28
N TYR A 78 16.54 -10.25 -17.05
CA TYR A 78 15.84 -11.25 -17.86
C TYR A 78 15.90 -10.93 -19.35
N SER A 79 17.00 -10.30 -19.81
CA SER A 79 17.18 -9.87 -21.20
C SER A 79 16.93 -10.97 -22.21
N ASP A 80 17.33 -12.20 -21.89
CA ASP A 80 17.25 -13.34 -22.80
C ASP A 80 15.81 -13.82 -23.02
N LEU A 81 14.93 -13.62 -22.02
CA LEU A 81 13.51 -13.94 -22.14
C LEU A 81 12.75 -12.91 -22.98
N LEU A 82 13.29 -11.70 -23.12
CA LEU A 82 12.70 -10.57 -23.85
C LEU A 82 13.09 -10.52 -25.33
N GLN A 83 14.06 -11.34 -25.78
CA GLN A 83 14.56 -11.32 -27.16
C GLN A 83 13.58 -11.91 -28.19
N LYS A 84 12.49 -12.55 -27.74
CA LYS A 84 11.47 -13.09 -28.64
C LYS A 84 10.59 -11.96 -29.17
N LYS A 85 10.45 -11.86 -30.50
CA LYS A 85 9.78 -10.77 -31.25
C LYS A 85 8.25 -10.65 -31.06
N ASN A 86 7.67 -11.28 -30.05
CA ASN A 86 6.23 -11.27 -29.86
C ASN A 86 5.84 -10.16 -28.88
N SER A 87 4.69 -9.53 -29.12
CA SER A 87 4.07 -8.64 -28.12
C SER A 87 3.82 -9.43 -26.84
N ILE A 88 4.18 -8.85 -25.69
CA ILE A 88 3.98 -9.46 -24.37
C ILE A 88 2.70 -8.91 -23.74
N ARG A 89 1.80 -9.80 -23.32
CA ARG A 89 0.65 -9.39 -22.50
C ARG A 89 1.03 -9.32 -21.03
N PHE A 90 0.47 -8.33 -20.36
CA PHE A 90 0.60 -8.16 -18.92
C PHE A 90 -0.70 -7.63 -18.34
N TRP A 91 -0.95 -7.95 -17.07
CA TRP A 91 -2.22 -7.71 -16.42
C TRP A 91 -2.07 -6.73 -15.26
N ALA A 92 -3.08 -5.89 -15.07
CA ALA A 92 -3.25 -5.04 -13.90
C ALA A 92 -4.67 -5.17 -13.38
N SER A 93 -4.88 -5.15 -12.06
CA SER A 93 -6.21 -4.96 -11.52
C SER A 93 -6.71 -3.53 -11.81
N ASP A 94 -8.03 -3.35 -11.90
CA ASP A 94 -8.68 -2.06 -12.23
C ASP A 94 -8.66 -1.06 -11.06
N SER A 95 -7.46 -0.82 -10.56
CA SER A 95 -7.15 0.23 -9.60
C SER A 95 -6.14 1.18 -10.23
N GLU A 96 -6.43 2.48 -10.22
CA GLU A 96 -5.59 3.50 -10.89
C GLU A 96 -4.11 3.40 -10.50
N ARG A 97 -3.80 3.25 -9.21
CA ARG A 97 -2.42 3.04 -8.72
C ARG A 97 -1.75 1.77 -9.26
N VAL A 98 -2.52 0.71 -9.51
CA VAL A 98 -2.02 -0.58 -10.03
C VAL A 98 -1.76 -0.44 -11.53
N ILE A 99 -2.72 0.14 -12.27
CA ILE A 99 -2.60 0.46 -13.70
C ILE A 99 -1.39 1.36 -13.95
N GLU A 100 -1.24 2.45 -13.18
CA GLU A 100 -0.10 3.35 -13.33
C GLU A 100 1.22 2.67 -12.98
N SER A 101 1.25 1.84 -11.93
CA SER A 101 2.44 1.03 -11.62
C SER A 101 2.82 0.12 -12.80
N ALA A 102 1.82 -0.51 -13.43
CA ALA A 102 2.00 -1.39 -14.57
C ALA A 102 2.55 -0.61 -15.79
N ARG A 103 2.03 0.59 -16.04
CA ARG A 103 2.50 1.48 -17.13
C ARG A 103 3.94 1.96 -16.91
N TYR A 104 4.29 2.38 -15.69
CA TYR A 104 5.67 2.78 -15.39
C TYR A 104 6.63 1.58 -15.46
N PHE A 105 6.24 0.43 -14.94
CA PHE A 105 6.99 -0.82 -15.06
C PHE A 105 7.22 -1.20 -16.53
N ALA A 106 6.17 -1.20 -17.35
CA ALA A 106 6.25 -1.49 -18.79
C ALA A 106 7.15 -0.48 -19.52
N SER A 107 7.07 0.79 -19.16
CA SER A 107 7.93 1.85 -19.71
C SER A 107 9.41 1.59 -19.43
N GLY A 108 9.76 1.14 -18.23
CA GLY A 108 11.14 0.75 -17.89
C GLY A 108 11.58 -0.54 -18.57
N LEU A 109 10.68 -1.52 -18.70
CA LEU A 109 10.96 -2.85 -19.24
C LEU A 109 11.07 -2.86 -20.78
N PHE A 110 10.10 -2.26 -21.47
CA PHE A 110 9.93 -2.33 -22.93
C PHE A 110 10.33 -1.04 -23.66
N GLY A 111 10.54 0.05 -22.91
CA GLY A 111 10.81 1.40 -23.42
C GLY A 111 9.55 2.26 -23.49
N LEU A 112 9.71 3.59 -23.56
CA LEU A 112 8.60 4.55 -23.51
C LEU A 112 7.59 4.43 -24.69
N ASP A 113 8.00 3.80 -25.78
CA ASP A 113 7.22 3.58 -27.00
C ASP A 113 6.59 2.18 -27.05
N TRP A 114 6.48 1.48 -25.91
CA TRP A 114 6.01 0.09 -25.87
C TRP A 114 4.62 -0.10 -26.45
N GLU A 115 3.70 0.82 -26.15
CA GLU A 115 2.31 0.74 -26.59
C GLU A 115 2.19 1.09 -28.08
N SER A 116 2.77 2.22 -28.49
CA SER A 116 2.70 2.69 -29.88
C SER A 116 3.42 1.78 -30.88
N ARG A 117 4.41 1.00 -30.43
CA ARG A 117 5.09 -0.02 -31.24
C ARG A 117 4.58 -1.45 -31.01
N GLY A 118 3.54 -1.63 -30.19
CA GLY A 118 2.97 -2.96 -29.92
C GLY A 118 3.98 -3.96 -29.34
N LYS A 119 4.91 -3.49 -28.50
CA LYS A 119 5.87 -4.36 -27.78
C LYS A 119 5.21 -5.11 -26.64
N ALA A 120 4.20 -4.51 -26.04
CA ALA A 120 3.41 -5.11 -24.98
C ALA A 120 1.96 -4.60 -25.04
N GLU A 121 1.06 -5.32 -24.40
CA GLU A 121 -0.36 -5.02 -24.31
C GLU A 121 -0.79 -5.15 -22.85
N LEU A 122 -1.31 -4.05 -22.28
CA LEU A 122 -1.84 -4.04 -20.92
C LEU A 122 -3.31 -4.46 -20.94
N GLU A 123 -3.62 -5.54 -20.24
CA GLU A 123 -4.99 -5.98 -19.99
C GLU A 123 -5.40 -5.58 -18.57
N VAL A 124 -6.42 -4.72 -18.47
CA VAL A 124 -6.98 -4.29 -17.19
C VAL A 124 -8.10 -5.24 -16.80
N ILE A 125 -7.98 -5.85 -15.62
CA ILE A 125 -8.94 -6.79 -15.07
C ILE A 125 -9.84 -6.08 -14.05
N PRO A 126 -11.15 -5.92 -14.32
CA PRO A 126 -12.07 -5.26 -13.40
C PRO A 126 -12.05 -5.85 -11.99
N GLU A 127 -12.11 -5.01 -10.96
CA GLU A 127 -12.22 -5.40 -9.54
C GLU A 127 -13.71 -5.56 -9.14
N THR A 128 -14.49 -6.32 -9.91
CA THR A 128 -15.94 -6.51 -9.66
C THR A 128 -16.27 -7.92 -9.18
N PHE A 129 -17.32 -8.02 -8.35
CA PHE A 129 -17.77 -9.28 -7.76
C PHE A 129 -18.06 -10.37 -8.81
N GLU A 130 -18.64 -9.98 -9.95
CA GLU A 130 -19.08 -10.89 -11.03
C GLU A 130 -17.93 -11.63 -11.72
N ARG A 131 -16.69 -11.14 -11.57
CA ARG A 131 -15.50 -11.80 -12.10
C ARG A 131 -15.25 -13.17 -11.47
N GLY A 132 -15.77 -13.40 -10.25
CA GLY A 132 -15.60 -14.66 -9.55
C GLY A 132 -14.13 -15.07 -9.44
N ALA A 133 -13.78 -16.24 -9.98
CA ALA A 133 -12.41 -16.77 -9.94
C ALA A 133 -11.47 -16.18 -11.01
N ASP A 134 -11.99 -15.48 -12.01
CA ASP A 134 -11.20 -14.83 -13.07
C ASP A 134 -10.85 -13.38 -12.66
N THR A 135 -10.10 -13.26 -11.57
CA THR A 135 -9.77 -11.97 -10.95
C THR A 135 -8.33 -11.92 -10.45
N LEU A 136 -7.79 -10.71 -10.34
CA LEU A 136 -6.54 -10.44 -9.62
C LEU A 136 -6.80 -10.02 -8.15
N THR A 137 -8.05 -9.71 -7.80
CA THR A 137 -8.48 -9.26 -6.47
C THR A 137 -9.53 -10.20 -5.86
N PRO A 138 -9.14 -11.40 -5.42
CA PRO A 138 -10.08 -12.39 -4.89
C PRO A 138 -10.79 -11.95 -3.60
N GLY A 139 -10.27 -10.91 -2.92
CA GLY A 139 -10.94 -10.27 -1.80
C GLY A 139 -12.27 -9.60 -2.17
N ASP A 140 -12.44 -9.19 -3.44
CA ASP A 140 -13.67 -8.53 -3.92
C ASP A 140 -14.69 -9.52 -4.49
N THR A 141 -14.28 -10.78 -4.73
CA THR A 141 -15.12 -11.79 -5.37
C THR A 141 -15.49 -12.96 -4.45
N CYS A 142 -14.76 -13.15 -3.34
CA CYS A 142 -15.04 -14.21 -2.39
C CYS A 142 -16.24 -13.86 -1.50
N GLN A 143 -17.45 -14.29 -1.91
CA GLN A 143 -18.69 -13.98 -1.20
C GLN A 143 -18.66 -14.28 0.30
N LYS A 144 -18.20 -15.47 0.70
CA LYS A 144 -18.16 -15.83 2.13
C LYS A 144 -17.18 -14.98 2.93
N TYR A 145 -16.06 -14.55 2.33
CA TYR A 145 -15.11 -13.63 2.96
C TYR A 145 -15.73 -12.24 3.18
N LEU A 146 -16.54 -11.76 2.23
CA LEU A 146 -17.22 -10.47 2.32
C LEU A 146 -18.40 -10.49 3.30
N GLU A 147 -19.16 -11.59 3.36
CA GLU A 147 -20.34 -11.71 4.22
C GLU A 147 -20.02 -12.10 5.67
N ASP A 148 -18.84 -12.67 5.93
CA ASP A 148 -18.42 -13.07 7.27
C ASP A 148 -17.96 -11.84 8.09
N THR A 149 -18.83 -11.46 9.02
CA THR A 149 -18.66 -10.30 9.90
C THR A 149 -17.71 -10.53 11.08
N VAL A 150 -17.19 -11.75 11.27
CA VAL A 150 -16.32 -12.10 12.40
C VAL A 150 -14.91 -12.38 11.90
N ASP A 151 -14.77 -13.36 11.01
CA ASP A 151 -13.47 -13.87 10.57
C ASP A 151 -13.16 -13.52 9.10
N GLY A 152 -14.07 -12.84 8.41
CA GLY A 152 -13.94 -12.42 7.02
C GLY A 152 -13.13 -11.14 6.83
N HIS A 153 -13.62 -10.26 5.95
CA HIS A 153 -12.92 -9.06 5.48
C HIS A 153 -12.42 -8.14 6.61
N ASP A 154 -13.27 -7.88 7.61
CA ASP A 154 -12.99 -6.90 8.66
C ASP A 154 -12.18 -7.46 9.84
N ASN A 155 -11.81 -8.75 9.82
CA ASN A 155 -11.09 -9.39 10.92
C ASN A 155 -9.71 -8.76 11.13
N GLY A 156 -8.99 -8.43 10.05
CA GLY A 156 -7.70 -7.76 10.12
C GLY A 156 -7.76 -6.41 10.85
N ASP A 157 -8.76 -5.58 10.55
CA ASP A 157 -8.97 -4.29 11.22
C ASP A 157 -9.44 -4.46 12.67
N THR A 158 -10.26 -5.48 12.94
CA THR A 158 -10.70 -5.85 14.30
C THR A 158 -9.51 -6.24 15.18
N MET A 159 -8.62 -7.08 14.68
CA MET A 159 -7.44 -7.54 15.41
C MET A 159 -6.38 -6.46 15.56
N LEU A 160 -6.20 -5.60 14.54
CA LEU A 160 -5.39 -4.39 14.65
C LEU A 160 -5.88 -3.50 15.80
N LYS A 161 -7.19 -3.22 15.86
CA LYS A 161 -7.78 -2.37 16.90
C LYS A 161 -7.52 -2.92 18.31
N ARG A 162 -7.70 -4.23 18.49
CA ARG A 162 -7.40 -4.90 19.78
C ARG A 162 -5.93 -4.75 20.17
N TYR A 163 -5.01 -4.86 19.21
CA TYR A 163 -3.60 -4.70 19.51
C TYR A 163 -3.21 -3.23 19.79
N GLN A 164 -3.83 -2.28 19.09
CA GLN A 164 -3.65 -0.85 19.37
C GLN A 164 -4.05 -0.48 20.81
N GLU A 165 -5.06 -1.14 21.40
CA GLU A 165 -5.44 -0.97 22.81
C GLU A 165 -4.32 -1.36 23.79
N VAL A 166 -3.37 -2.19 23.36
CA VAL A 166 -2.25 -2.64 24.20
C VAL A 166 -1.11 -1.62 24.22
N TYR A 167 -0.67 -1.14 23.06
CA TYR A 167 0.58 -0.38 22.96
C TYR A 167 0.39 1.14 22.82
N ALA A 168 -0.69 1.59 22.19
CA ALA A 168 -0.90 3.02 21.92
C ALA A 168 -1.09 3.89 23.18
N PRO A 169 -1.70 3.41 24.29
CA PRO A 169 -1.91 4.26 25.48
C PRO A 169 -0.61 4.80 26.10
N ALA A 170 0.47 4.03 26.10
CA ALA A 170 1.75 4.47 26.65
C ALA A 170 2.35 5.62 25.82
N ILE A 171 2.28 5.52 24.49
CA ILE A 171 2.71 6.56 23.56
C ILE A 171 1.84 7.81 23.73
N ALA A 172 0.51 7.64 23.80
CA ALA A 172 -0.42 8.74 24.02
C ALA A 172 -0.08 9.52 25.31
N ALA A 173 0.16 8.82 26.42
CA ALA A 173 0.51 9.44 27.69
C ALA A 173 1.81 10.27 27.60
N ARG A 174 2.84 9.76 26.90
CA ARG A 174 4.09 10.49 26.66
C ARG A 174 3.84 11.78 25.87
N LEU A 175 3.15 11.69 24.73
CA LEU A 175 2.89 12.86 23.87
C LEU A 175 2.00 13.91 24.56
N ILE A 176 1.01 13.49 25.36
CA ILE A 176 0.19 14.39 26.18
C ILE A 176 1.00 15.04 27.29
N SER A 177 1.96 14.35 27.91
CA SER A 177 2.80 14.95 28.95
C SER A 177 3.65 16.12 28.42
N GLU A 178 4.08 16.04 27.15
CA GLU A 178 4.79 17.10 26.46
C GLU A 178 3.85 18.19 25.92
N ASN A 179 2.60 17.83 25.62
CA ASN A 179 1.61 18.72 25.01
C ASN A 179 0.22 18.61 25.71
N PRO A 180 0.07 19.10 26.97
CA PRO A 180 -1.14 18.86 27.77
C PRO A 180 -2.43 19.42 27.14
N ALA A 181 -2.33 20.48 26.33
CA ALA A 181 -3.46 21.10 25.66
C ALA A 181 -4.17 20.18 24.63
N LEU A 182 -3.49 19.12 24.15
CA LEU A 182 -4.10 18.11 23.29
C LEU A 182 -5.20 17.30 24.01
N GLY A 183 -5.22 17.32 25.35
CA GLY A 183 -6.18 16.62 26.19
C GLY A 183 -5.94 15.12 26.16
N SER A 184 -6.58 14.43 25.22
CA SER A 184 -6.41 13.00 24.98
C SER A 184 -6.08 12.70 23.52
N LEU A 185 -5.40 11.58 23.30
CA LEU A 185 -5.16 11.01 21.99
C LEU A 185 -5.87 9.67 21.89
N LEU A 186 -6.60 9.46 20.80
CA LEU A 186 -7.16 8.16 20.45
C LEU A 186 -6.04 7.22 19.99
N ASN A 187 -6.20 5.92 20.22
CA ASN A 187 -5.26 4.92 19.71
C ASN A 187 -5.10 5.02 18.17
N THR A 188 -6.18 5.37 17.48
CA THR A 188 -6.18 5.60 16.03
C THR A 188 -5.44 6.87 15.62
N GLU A 189 -5.35 7.88 16.49
CA GLU A 189 -4.54 9.08 16.24
C GLU A 189 -3.06 8.80 16.44
N VAL A 190 -2.67 8.05 17.48
CA VAL A 190 -1.29 7.58 17.67
C VAL A 190 -0.85 6.74 16.47
N TYR A 191 -1.67 5.79 16.05
CA TYR A 191 -1.38 4.97 14.88
C TYR A 191 -1.32 5.80 13.58
N ALA A 192 -2.19 6.80 13.41
CA ALA A 192 -2.13 7.73 12.29
C ALA A 192 -0.82 8.53 12.23
N MET A 193 -0.29 8.95 13.39
CA MET A 193 1.02 9.60 13.48
C MET A 193 2.15 8.67 13.03
N GLN A 194 2.09 7.38 13.38
CA GLN A 194 3.03 6.38 12.88
C GLN A 194 2.89 6.17 11.36
N GLU A 195 1.66 6.12 10.84
CA GLU A 195 1.41 6.04 9.39
C GLU A 195 1.96 7.27 8.64
N MET A 196 1.86 8.47 9.22
CA MET A 196 2.41 9.70 8.60
C MET A 196 3.92 9.62 8.37
N CYS A 197 4.70 9.02 9.27
CA CYS A 197 6.13 8.78 9.04
C CYS A 197 6.38 7.99 7.74
N GLY A 198 5.67 6.87 7.56
CA GLY A 198 5.81 6.03 6.37
C GLY A 198 5.38 6.74 5.09
N PHE A 199 4.21 7.37 5.10
CA PHE A 199 3.68 8.09 3.92
C PHE A 199 4.52 9.31 3.55
N GLU A 200 4.95 10.10 4.53
CA GLU A 200 5.79 11.25 4.26
C GLU A 200 7.18 10.83 3.77
N THR A 201 7.77 9.78 4.33
CA THR A 201 9.04 9.24 3.84
C THR A 201 8.93 8.84 2.37
N MET A 202 7.84 8.17 1.97
CA MET A 202 7.61 7.82 0.55
C MET A 202 7.47 9.06 -0.36
N ALA A 203 6.88 10.15 0.12
CA ALA A 203 6.61 11.36 -0.68
C ALA A 203 7.77 12.38 -0.70
N ARG A 204 8.54 12.47 0.40
CA ARG A 204 9.59 13.49 0.63
C ARG A 204 10.99 12.91 0.80
N GLY A 205 11.13 11.61 1.08
CA GLY A 205 12.41 10.94 1.30
C GLY A 205 12.86 10.88 2.76
N SER A 206 12.22 11.64 3.64
CA SER A 206 12.43 11.63 5.10
C SER A 206 11.18 12.17 5.78
N SER A 207 11.02 11.91 7.07
CA SER A 207 9.88 12.42 7.84
C SER A 207 10.25 12.67 9.29
N PRO A 208 10.01 13.89 9.83
CA PRO A 208 10.18 14.16 11.26
C PRO A 208 9.19 13.41 12.14
N TRP A 209 8.07 12.89 11.59
CA TRP A 209 7.19 11.98 12.34
C TRP A 209 7.93 10.72 12.77
N CYS A 210 8.99 10.33 12.08
CA CYS A 210 9.73 9.13 12.43
C CYS A 210 10.45 9.25 13.79
N ASP A 211 10.85 10.48 14.15
CA ASP A 211 11.58 10.81 15.38
C ASP A 211 10.65 10.98 16.61
N VAL A 212 9.32 11.02 16.40
CA VAL A 212 8.30 11.10 17.47
C VAL A 212 8.26 9.81 18.31
N PHE A 213 8.70 8.70 17.72
CA PHE A 213 8.53 7.36 18.25
C PHE A 213 9.88 6.72 18.55
N THR A 214 9.92 5.97 19.65
CA THR A 214 11.09 5.17 20.03
C THR A 214 11.19 3.91 19.17
N GLU A 215 12.33 3.22 19.22
CA GLU A 215 12.48 1.93 18.55
C GLU A 215 11.45 0.89 19.02
N GLU A 216 11.10 0.88 20.31
CA GLU A 216 10.09 -0.01 20.86
C GLU A 216 8.69 0.30 20.31
N ASP A 217 8.34 1.58 20.20
CA ASP A 217 7.08 2.02 19.57
C ASP A 217 6.99 1.57 18.11
N TRP A 218 8.12 1.57 17.38
CA TRP A 218 8.19 1.08 16.00
C TRP A 218 8.03 -0.44 15.90
N ARG A 219 8.60 -1.21 16.84
CA ARG A 219 8.37 -2.66 16.90
C ARG A 219 6.90 -2.99 17.15
N HIS A 220 6.21 -2.20 17.98
CA HIS A 220 4.77 -2.35 18.15
C HIS A 220 3.99 -1.99 16.89
N PHE A 221 4.34 -0.91 16.19
CA PHE A 221 3.67 -0.55 14.93
C PHE A 221 3.85 -1.61 13.85
N GLU A 222 5.08 -2.13 13.69
CA GLU A 222 5.38 -3.19 12.74
C GLU A 222 4.56 -4.45 13.05
N TYR A 223 4.55 -4.90 14.30
CA TYR A 223 3.74 -6.05 14.68
C TYR A 223 2.23 -5.79 14.58
N ALA A 224 1.77 -4.56 14.79
CA ALA A 224 0.38 -4.17 14.56
C ALA A 224 0.00 -4.32 13.07
N ARG A 225 0.91 -3.95 12.15
CA ARG A 225 0.74 -4.17 10.71
C ARG A 225 0.70 -5.65 10.36
N ASP A 226 1.56 -6.46 10.99
CA ASP A 226 1.57 -7.90 10.80
C ASP A 226 0.27 -8.55 11.25
N ILE A 227 -0.26 -8.18 12.43
CA ILE A 227 -1.56 -8.65 12.91
C ILE A 227 -2.66 -8.31 11.90
N LYS A 228 -2.71 -7.06 11.41
CA LYS A 228 -3.70 -6.63 10.42
C LYS A 228 -3.69 -7.53 9.19
N HIS A 229 -2.52 -7.80 8.63
CA HIS A 229 -2.39 -8.62 7.43
C HIS A 229 -2.61 -10.11 7.70
N TYR A 230 -2.09 -10.64 8.81
CA TYR A 230 -2.24 -12.03 9.20
C TYR A 230 -3.70 -12.45 9.34
N TYR A 231 -4.53 -11.61 9.97
CA TYR A 231 -5.96 -11.86 10.16
C TYR A 231 -6.86 -11.33 9.03
N GLY A 232 -6.37 -10.37 8.22
CA GLY A 232 -7.12 -9.84 7.08
C GLY A 232 -7.00 -10.71 5.81
N SER A 233 -5.78 -11.05 5.41
CA SER A 233 -5.50 -11.76 4.15
C SER A 233 -4.45 -12.86 4.28
N GLY A 234 -3.96 -13.12 5.49
CA GLY A 234 -2.97 -14.13 5.81
C GLY A 234 -3.56 -15.40 6.44
N PRO A 235 -2.70 -16.27 6.99
CA PRO A 235 -3.11 -17.58 7.53
C PRO A 235 -4.08 -17.53 8.72
N GLY A 236 -4.24 -16.39 9.38
CA GLY A 236 -5.23 -16.18 10.44
C GLY A 236 -6.66 -16.03 9.92
N ASN A 237 -6.83 -15.82 8.61
CA ASN A 237 -8.13 -15.71 7.97
C ASN A 237 -8.53 -17.04 7.32
N PRO A 238 -9.71 -17.63 7.64
CA PRO A 238 -10.12 -18.93 7.12
C PRO A 238 -10.34 -18.95 5.60
N TYR A 239 -10.51 -17.78 4.96
CA TYR A 239 -10.73 -17.67 3.52
C TYR A 239 -9.45 -17.45 2.70
N ALA A 240 -8.34 -17.07 3.34
CA ALA A 240 -7.10 -16.70 2.65
C ALA A 240 -6.55 -17.81 1.76
N GLY A 241 -6.62 -19.07 2.21
CA GLY A 241 -6.17 -20.22 1.42
C GLY A 241 -6.96 -20.39 0.12
N ALA A 242 -8.29 -20.23 0.17
CA ALA A 242 -9.15 -20.34 -1.01
C ALA A 242 -8.93 -19.19 -1.99
N MET A 243 -8.76 -17.96 -1.49
CA MET A 243 -8.46 -16.79 -2.32
C MET A 243 -7.09 -16.91 -3.00
N GLY A 244 -6.06 -17.31 -2.25
CA GLY A 244 -4.70 -17.50 -2.77
C GLY A 244 -4.56 -18.69 -3.72
N TRP A 245 -5.43 -19.71 -3.59
CA TRP A 245 -5.43 -20.88 -4.45
C TRP A 245 -5.60 -20.53 -5.94
N LEU A 246 -6.40 -19.51 -6.27
CA LEU A 246 -6.64 -19.08 -7.65
C LEU A 246 -5.32 -18.75 -8.37
N TRP A 247 -4.50 -17.94 -7.71
CA TRP A 247 -3.17 -17.55 -8.20
C TRP A 247 -2.19 -18.72 -8.25
N LEU A 248 -2.19 -19.56 -7.21
CA LEU A 248 -1.33 -20.74 -7.16
C LEU A 248 -1.63 -21.70 -8.30
N ASN A 249 -2.92 -22.00 -8.52
CA ASN A 249 -3.37 -22.91 -9.56
C ASN A 249 -3.07 -22.39 -10.97
N ALA A 250 -3.33 -21.11 -11.23
CA ALA A 250 -3.01 -20.49 -12.53
C ALA A 250 -1.51 -20.50 -12.81
N THR A 251 -0.69 -20.11 -11.82
CA THR A 251 0.77 -20.08 -11.96
C THR A 251 1.34 -21.49 -12.13
N ALA A 252 0.86 -22.47 -11.35
CA ALA A 252 1.27 -23.86 -11.48
C ALA A 252 0.94 -24.42 -12.87
N THR A 253 -0.23 -24.10 -13.43
CA THR A 253 -0.62 -24.50 -14.78
C THR A 253 0.33 -23.93 -15.84
N LEU A 254 0.69 -22.64 -15.74
CA LEU A 254 1.65 -22.00 -16.65
C LEU A 254 3.03 -22.65 -16.56
N LEU A 255 3.50 -22.95 -15.34
CA LEU A 255 4.80 -23.60 -15.14
C LEU A 255 4.82 -25.04 -15.66
N GLN A 256 3.73 -25.79 -15.50
CA GLN A 256 3.59 -27.16 -16.01
C GLN A 256 3.55 -27.20 -17.54
N ALA A 257 2.88 -26.22 -18.17
CA ALA A 257 2.87 -26.07 -19.63
C ALA A 257 4.25 -25.70 -20.21
N GLY A 258 5.14 -25.13 -19.38
CA GLY A 258 6.51 -24.81 -19.77
C GLY A 258 6.59 -23.71 -20.83
N PRO A 259 7.67 -23.67 -21.64
CA PRO A 259 7.91 -22.59 -22.61
C PRO A 259 6.83 -22.41 -23.68
N ASP A 260 5.97 -23.42 -23.90
CA ASP A 260 4.88 -23.37 -24.88
C ASP A 260 3.74 -22.45 -24.44
N ALA A 261 3.56 -22.23 -23.13
CA ALA A 261 2.60 -21.25 -22.64
C ALA A 261 3.00 -19.82 -23.01
N GLY A 262 4.30 -19.53 -22.97
CA GLY A 262 4.84 -18.22 -23.26
C GLY A 262 6.14 -17.96 -22.50
N PRO A 263 6.94 -16.98 -22.94
CA PRO A 263 8.23 -16.68 -22.31
C PRO A 263 8.09 -15.93 -20.98
N MET A 264 6.98 -15.21 -20.78
CA MET A 264 6.82 -14.31 -19.65
C MET A 264 5.35 -13.96 -19.41
N PHE A 265 4.96 -13.95 -18.13
CA PHE A 265 3.65 -13.55 -17.67
C PHE A 265 3.83 -12.57 -16.51
N LEU A 266 3.29 -11.36 -16.68
CA LEU A 266 3.49 -10.26 -15.75
C LEU A 266 2.11 -9.82 -15.25
N SER A 267 1.92 -9.85 -13.95
CA SER A 267 0.71 -9.34 -13.30
C SER A 267 1.10 -8.40 -12.18
N LEU A 268 0.35 -7.30 -12.10
CA LEU A 268 0.42 -6.26 -11.08
C LEU A 268 -0.94 -6.09 -10.39
#